data_AF-A0A7C1L0Z5-F1
#
_entry.id   AF-A0A7C1L0Z5-F1
#
_cell.length_a   1.000
_cell.length_b   1.000
_cell.length_c   1.000
_cell.angle_alpha   90.00
_cell.angle_beta   90.00
_cell.angle_gamma   90.00
#
_symmetry.space_group_name_H-M   'P 1'
#
loop_
_entity.id
_entity.type
_entity.pdbx_description
1 polymer ?
#
loop_
_entity_poly.entity_id
_entity_poly.type
_entity_poly.pdbx_seq_one_letter_code
_entity_poly.pdbx_strand_id
1 'polypeptide(L)'
;MIRVLSITGYKANDSTKLFYESFHFKSFTRNQFLTMWREELERHYEKCYGFEVKVYVNRRTKPDKEIDMMKVLMNTCNVLGKDINDVLSKSRKRELVEVKQITCMILFDADHEAMEIERQLPFKNRMVYDYRIKMENRFQYEPGYEDRYEAIKKEVIKLSEDAFVEDGSGKKL
;
A
#
# COMPACT_ATOMS: atom_id res chain seq x y z
N MET A 1 13.28 9.22 -9.08
CA MET A 1 13.79 8.67 -7.80
C MET A 1 12.87 7.54 -7.39
N ILE A 2 13.39 6.37 -7.03
CA ILE A 2 12.60 5.20 -6.64
C ILE A 2 12.59 5.16 -5.11
N ARG A 3 11.42 5.23 -4.48
CA ARG A 3 11.30 5.11 -3.02
C ARG A 3 10.92 3.68 -2.66
N VAL A 4 11.63 3.09 -1.71
CA VAL A 4 11.31 1.76 -1.17
C VAL A 4 10.49 1.96 0.10
N LEU A 5 9.35 1.29 0.16
CA LEU A 5 8.41 1.35 1.29
C LEU A 5 8.69 0.24 2.27
N SER A 6 8.90 -0.96 1.76
CA SER A 6 9.20 -2.12 2.55
C SER A 6 9.92 -3.18 1.73
N ILE A 7 10.50 -4.12 2.45
CA ILE A 7 10.96 -5.39 1.91
C ILE A 7 10.29 -6.53 2.66
N THR A 8 10.02 -7.61 1.93
CA THR A 8 9.56 -8.87 2.50
C THR A 8 10.49 -9.98 2.02
N GLY A 9 11.11 -10.69 2.97
CA GLY A 9 11.98 -11.83 2.67
C GLY A 9 11.22 -13.14 2.77
N TYR A 10 11.41 -14.01 1.78
CA TYR A 10 10.82 -15.34 1.74
C TYR A 10 11.88 -16.40 1.52
N LYS A 11 11.62 -17.60 2.02
CA LYS A 11 12.39 -18.80 1.65
C LYS A 11 12.05 -19.18 0.21
N ALA A 12 13.06 -19.36 -0.64
CA ALA A 12 12.85 -19.49 -2.08
C ALA A 12 11.98 -20.71 -2.48
N ASN A 13 12.09 -21.83 -1.74
CA ASN A 13 11.52 -23.12 -2.16
C ASN A 13 10.06 -23.35 -1.74
N ASP A 14 9.60 -22.70 -0.68
CA ASP A 14 8.25 -22.90 -0.13
C ASP A 14 7.51 -21.57 0.10
N SER A 15 8.12 -20.45 -0.31
CA SER A 15 7.59 -19.10 -0.14
C SER A 15 7.18 -18.79 1.31
N THR A 16 7.81 -19.43 2.29
CA THR A 16 7.59 -19.10 3.71
C THR A 16 8.14 -17.71 3.97
N LYS A 17 7.31 -16.81 4.49
CA LYS A 17 7.74 -15.46 4.90
C LYS A 17 8.70 -15.56 6.09
N LEU A 18 9.86 -14.93 5.95
CA LEU A 18 10.94 -14.92 6.96
C LEU A 18 10.96 -13.62 7.74
N PHE A 19 10.83 -12.49 7.04
CA PHE A 19 10.87 -11.17 7.65
C PHE A 19 10.12 -10.14 6.80
N TYR A 20 9.80 -9.02 7.46
CA TYR A 20 9.26 -7.81 6.86
C TYR A 20 9.98 -6.61 7.49
N GLU A 21 10.39 -5.64 6.68
CA GLU A 21 10.97 -4.38 7.17
C GLU A 21 10.37 -3.22 6.39
N SER A 22 9.88 -2.20 7.09
CA SER A 22 9.38 -0.96 6.50
C SER A 22 10.41 0.16 6.58
N PHE A 23 10.39 1.05 5.59
CA PHE A 23 11.30 2.17 5.47
C PHE A 23 10.54 3.49 5.41
N HIS A 24 11.07 4.49 6.10
CA HIS A 24 10.57 5.86 6.00
C HIS A 24 11.27 6.66 4.89
N PHE A 25 12.59 6.46 4.70
CA PHE A 25 13.42 7.30 3.82
C PHE A 25 14.35 6.51 2.88
N LYS A 26 14.07 5.24 2.59
CA LYS A 26 14.92 4.46 1.68
C LYS A 26 14.60 4.82 0.22
N SER A 27 15.59 5.29 -0.52
CA SER A 27 15.40 5.64 -1.93
C SER A 27 16.64 5.35 -2.77
N PHE A 28 16.41 5.17 -4.08
CA PHE A 28 17.42 4.87 -5.07
C PHE A 28 17.27 5.82 -6.26
N THR A 29 18.41 6.29 -6.78
CA THR A 29 18.42 7.18 -7.96
C THR A 29 18.15 6.43 -9.25
N ARG A 30 18.47 5.12 -9.32
CA ARG A 30 18.34 4.27 -10.51
C ARG A 30 17.91 2.85 -10.13
N ASN A 31 17.19 2.17 -11.03
CA ASN A 31 16.78 0.77 -10.85
C ASN A 31 17.97 -0.16 -10.63
N GLN A 32 19.09 0.07 -11.30
CA GLN A 32 20.31 -0.73 -11.12
C GLN A 32 20.78 -0.76 -9.66
N PHE A 33 20.76 0.38 -8.96
CA PHE A 33 21.17 0.44 -7.54
C PHE A 33 20.18 -0.26 -6.62
N LEU A 34 18.87 -0.20 -6.94
CA LEU A 34 17.86 -0.95 -6.21
C LEU A 34 18.08 -2.46 -6.38
N THR A 35 18.34 -2.92 -7.60
CA THR A 35 18.63 -4.33 -7.88
C THR A 35 19.86 -4.82 -7.12
N MET A 36 20.95 -4.05 -7.16
CA MET A 36 22.18 -4.38 -6.42
C MET A 36 21.95 -4.48 -4.91
N TRP A 37 21.22 -3.52 -4.33
CA TRP A 37 20.88 -3.55 -2.90
C TRP A 37 20.00 -4.75 -2.53
N ARG A 38 19.01 -5.09 -3.37
CA ARG A 38 18.18 -6.28 -3.17
C ARG A 38 19.01 -7.56 -3.18
N GLU A 39 19.89 -7.73 -4.16
CA GLU A 39 20.78 -8.91 -4.23
C GLU A 39 21.75 -8.98 -3.05
N GLU A 40 22.23 -7.84 -2.56
CA GLU A 40 23.06 -7.78 -1.35
C GLU A 40 22.29 -8.24 -0.11
N LEU A 41 21.02 -7.81 0.03
CA LEU A 41 20.14 -8.29 1.10
C LEU A 41 19.90 -9.80 1.01
N GLU A 42 19.57 -10.31 -0.19
CA GLU A 42 19.38 -11.76 -0.41
C GLU A 42 20.62 -12.53 0.04
N ARG A 43 21.83 -12.16 -0.41
CA ARG A 43 23.09 -12.80 0.02
C ARG A 43 23.33 -12.70 1.53
N HIS A 44 23.02 -11.56 2.13
CA HIS A 44 23.17 -11.36 3.57
C HIS A 44 22.27 -12.33 4.35
N TYR A 45 20.99 -12.39 4.00
CA TYR A 45 20.03 -13.24 4.69
C TYR A 45 20.23 -14.73 4.40
N GLU A 46 20.66 -15.10 3.19
CA GLU A 46 21.09 -16.46 2.86
C GLU A 46 22.21 -16.92 3.79
N LYS A 47 23.19 -16.06 4.06
CA LYS A 47 24.28 -16.35 5.00
C LYS A 47 23.78 -16.46 6.44
N CYS A 48 22.80 -15.66 6.85
CA CYS A 48 22.23 -15.69 8.20
C CYS A 48 21.34 -16.91 8.46
N TYR A 49 20.51 -17.30 7.49
CA TYR A 49 19.52 -18.37 7.65
C TYR A 49 19.99 -19.73 7.13
N GLY A 50 21.01 -19.79 6.27
CA GLY A 50 21.57 -21.03 5.74
C GLY A 50 20.79 -21.67 4.59
N PHE A 51 19.89 -20.93 3.95
CA PHE A 51 19.11 -21.36 2.78
C PHE A 51 18.81 -20.18 1.86
N GLU A 52 18.41 -20.45 0.62
CA GLU A 52 18.10 -19.42 -0.39
C GLU A 52 16.94 -18.51 0.06
N VAL A 53 17.17 -17.19 -0.02
CA VAL A 53 16.21 -16.15 0.36
C VAL A 53 15.91 -15.28 -0.84
N LYS A 54 14.62 -15.02 -1.09
CA LYS A 54 14.17 -14.03 -2.08
C LYS A 54 13.57 -12.82 -1.40
N VAL A 55 14.02 -11.63 -1.79
CA VAL A 55 13.55 -10.36 -1.23
C VAL A 55 12.63 -9.68 -2.23
N TYR A 56 11.40 -9.45 -1.82
CA TYR A 56 10.42 -8.69 -2.56
C TYR A 56 10.44 -7.26 -2.06
N VAL A 57 10.52 -6.32 -2.99
CA VAL A 57 10.63 -4.90 -2.68
C VAL A 57 9.31 -4.23 -3.03
N ASN A 58 8.61 -3.72 -2.02
CA ASN A 58 7.50 -2.82 -2.26
C ASN A 58 8.06 -1.40 -2.45
N ARG A 59 7.77 -0.80 -3.60
CA ARG A 59 8.31 0.50 -4.02
C ARG A 59 7.18 1.45 -4.38
N ARG A 60 7.35 2.73 -4.06
CA ARG A 60 6.53 3.78 -4.67
C ARG A 60 7.00 3.97 -6.10
N THR A 61 6.08 3.77 -7.02
CA THR A 61 6.07 4.51 -8.28
C THR A 61 5.02 5.57 -8.11
N LYS A 62 5.39 6.86 -8.19
CA LYS A 62 4.40 7.92 -8.33
C LYS A 62 3.53 7.52 -9.53
N PRO A 63 2.22 7.32 -9.35
CA PRO A 63 1.38 6.91 -10.45
C PRO A 63 1.47 7.96 -11.56
N ASP A 64 1.48 7.53 -12.82
CA ASP A 64 1.57 8.42 -13.98
C ASP A 64 0.35 9.37 -14.06
N LYS A 65 -0.72 9.04 -13.33
CA LYS A 65 -1.96 9.81 -13.19
C LYS A 65 -2.18 10.18 -11.72
N GLU A 66 -2.72 11.38 -11.50
CA GLU A 66 -3.14 11.82 -10.17
C GLU A 66 -4.31 10.94 -9.69
N ILE A 67 -4.20 10.41 -8.48
CA ILE A 67 -5.22 9.57 -7.86
C ILE A 67 -6.13 10.44 -7.00
N ASP A 68 -7.44 10.40 -7.27
CA ASP A 68 -8.45 11.06 -6.43
C ASP A 68 -8.59 10.32 -5.09
N MET A 69 -8.24 10.98 -3.98
CA MET A 69 -8.23 10.37 -2.65
C MET A 69 -9.62 9.97 -2.16
N MET A 70 -10.66 10.75 -2.49
CA MET A 70 -12.04 10.44 -2.13
C MET A 70 -12.52 9.22 -2.91
N LYS A 71 -12.16 9.12 -4.18
CA LYS A 71 -12.45 7.95 -5.01
C LYS A 71 -11.78 6.69 -4.46
N VAL A 72 -10.53 6.77 -4.00
CA VAL A 72 -9.87 5.63 -3.33
C VAL A 72 -10.65 5.22 -2.08
N LEU A 73 -11.10 6.17 -1.26
CA LEU A 73 -11.92 5.87 -0.08
C LEU A 73 -13.24 5.18 -0.47
N MET A 74 -13.98 5.73 -1.43
CA MET A 74 -15.25 5.18 -1.93
C MET A 74 -15.06 3.75 -2.46
N ASN A 75 -14.03 3.53 -3.28
CA ASN A 75 -13.73 2.23 -3.84
C ASN A 75 -13.26 1.23 -2.78
N THR A 76 -12.51 1.68 -1.76
CA THR A 76 -12.16 0.84 -0.60
C THR A 76 -13.41 0.43 0.18
N CYS A 77 -14.37 1.35 0.37
CA CYS A 77 -15.65 1.05 0.99
C CYS A 77 -16.43 0.00 0.17
N ASN A 78 -16.49 0.17 -1.16
CA ASN A 78 -17.16 -0.76 -2.07
C ASN A 78 -16.56 -2.18 -2.01
N VAL A 79 -15.23 -2.30 -2.15
CA VAL A 79 -14.52 -3.59 -2.10
C VAL A 79 -14.71 -4.31 -0.76
N LEU A 80 -14.82 -3.56 0.34
CA LEU A 80 -15.01 -4.12 1.69
C LEU A 80 -16.49 -4.22 2.12
N GLY A 81 -17.43 -3.83 1.25
CA GLY A 81 -18.86 -3.88 1.54
C GLY A 81 -19.28 -3.01 2.72
N LYS A 82 -18.73 -1.79 2.83
CA LYS A 82 -19.03 -0.83 3.91
C LYS A 82 -19.67 0.44 3.36
N ASP A 83 -20.55 1.04 4.14
CA ASP A 83 -21.14 2.34 3.82
C ASP A 83 -20.11 3.46 4.07
N ILE A 84 -19.94 4.35 3.10
CA ILE A 84 -19.01 5.48 3.22
C ILE A 84 -19.40 6.43 4.36
N ASN A 85 -20.69 6.64 4.62
CA ASN A 85 -21.16 7.53 5.67
C ASN A 85 -20.77 7.00 7.06
N ASP A 86 -20.83 5.68 7.24
CA ASP A 86 -20.37 5.02 8.46
C ASP A 86 -18.86 5.19 8.63
N VAL A 87 -18.08 5.06 7.55
CA VAL A 87 -16.63 5.25 7.58
C VAL A 87 -16.27 6.71 7.88
N LEU A 88 -16.95 7.69 7.28
CA LEU A 88 -16.72 9.11 7.53
C LEU A 88 -17.18 9.56 8.94
N SER A 89 -18.00 8.75 9.62
CA SER A 89 -18.42 9.02 10.99
C SER A 89 -17.28 8.92 12.01
N LYS A 90 -17.55 9.37 13.24
CA LYS A 90 -16.65 9.21 14.41
C LYS A 90 -16.62 7.78 14.97
N SER A 91 -17.29 6.83 14.33
CA SER A 91 -17.32 5.43 14.76
C SER A 91 -15.92 4.82 14.81
N ARG A 92 -15.70 3.99 15.84
CA ARG A 92 -14.46 3.25 16.08
C ARG A 92 -14.64 1.74 15.91
N LYS A 93 -15.72 1.31 15.26
CA LYS A 93 -15.93 -0.11 14.92
C LYS A 93 -14.72 -0.61 14.11
N ARG A 94 -14.20 -1.78 14.47
CA ARG A 94 -12.97 -2.36 13.90
C ARG A 94 -13.00 -2.40 12.38
N GLU A 95 -14.11 -2.82 11.81
CA GLU A 95 -14.33 -2.92 10.36
C GLU A 95 -14.27 -1.56 9.63
N LEU A 96 -14.74 -0.48 10.25
CA LEU A 96 -14.69 0.86 9.67
C LEU A 96 -13.28 1.46 9.78
N VAL A 97 -12.56 1.13 10.86
CA VAL A 97 -11.15 1.49 11.02
C VAL A 97 -10.29 0.75 10.01
N GLU A 98 -10.59 -0.51 9.68
CA GLU A 98 -9.88 -1.29 8.65
C GLU A 98 -9.98 -0.63 7.28
N VAL A 99 -11.16 -0.10 6.90
CA VAL A 99 -11.30 0.70 5.67
C VAL A 99 -10.34 1.90 5.66
N LYS A 100 -10.33 2.70 6.75
CA LYS A 100 -9.46 3.88 6.86
C LYS A 100 -7.99 3.50 6.76
N GLN A 101 -7.59 2.40 7.42
CA GLN A 101 -6.23 1.89 7.40
C GLN A 101 -5.78 1.50 6.00
N ILE A 102 -6.61 0.74 5.28
CA ILE A 102 -6.33 0.31 3.91
C ILE A 102 -6.27 1.50 2.96
N THR A 103 -7.25 2.42 3.02
CA THR A 103 -7.24 3.64 2.21
C THR A 103 -5.97 4.46 2.43
N CYS A 104 -5.59 4.73 3.68
CA CYS A 104 -4.36 5.48 3.96
C CYS A 104 -3.11 4.75 3.46
N MET A 105 -3.03 3.42 3.60
CA MET A 105 -1.90 2.64 3.08
C MET A 105 -1.80 2.75 1.56
N ILE A 106 -2.92 2.63 0.82
CA ILE A 106 -2.94 2.81 -0.64
C ILE A 106 -2.48 4.21 -1.04
N LEU A 107 -2.93 5.25 -0.33
CA LEU A 107 -2.52 6.63 -0.62
C LEU A 107 -1.04 6.87 -0.30
N PHE A 108 -0.52 6.27 0.77
CA PHE A 108 0.92 6.26 1.04
C PHE A 108 1.70 5.54 -0.05
N ASP A 109 1.20 4.43 -0.58
CA ASP A 109 1.84 3.71 -1.69
C ASP A 109 1.86 4.57 -2.97
N ALA A 110 0.86 5.42 -3.16
CA ALA A 110 0.76 6.41 -4.23
C ALA A 110 1.56 7.72 -4.00
N ASP A 111 2.40 7.76 -2.96
CA ASP A 111 3.27 8.90 -2.60
C ASP A 111 2.56 10.13 -2.03
N HIS A 112 1.31 9.99 -1.54
CA HIS A 112 0.65 11.07 -0.82
C HIS A 112 1.20 11.25 0.61
N GLU A 113 1.33 12.50 1.03
CA GLU A 113 1.74 12.84 2.39
C GLU A 113 0.54 12.84 3.35
N ALA A 114 0.79 12.56 4.63
CA ALA A 114 -0.27 12.54 5.65
C ALA A 114 -1.04 13.87 5.74
N MET A 115 -0.36 15.01 5.50
CA MET A 115 -1.00 16.32 5.45
C MET A 115 -1.93 16.49 4.23
N GLU A 116 -1.56 15.92 3.09
CA GLU A 116 -2.41 15.95 1.89
C GLU A 116 -3.67 15.11 2.10
N ILE A 117 -3.49 13.92 2.71
CA ILE A 117 -4.59 13.02 3.06
C ILE A 117 -5.55 13.70 4.04
N GLU A 118 -5.07 14.34 5.10
CA GLU A 118 -5.92 15.05 6.07
C GLU A 118 -6.69 16.24 5.46
N ARG A 119 -6.11 16.92 4.46
CA ARG A 119 -6.79 18.03 3.78
C ARG A 119 -8.00 17.57 2.97
N GLN A 120 -7.96 16.35 2.41
CA GLN A 120 -9.00 15.84 1.52
C GLN A 120 -9.96 14.86 2.20
N LEU A 121 -9.46 14.08 3.16
CA LEU A 121 -10.24 13.09 3.90
C LEU A 121 -10.38 13.52 5.36
N PRO A 122 -11.49 13.22 6.06
CA PRO A 122 -11.71 13.62 7.45
C PRO A 122 -10.92 12.77 8.45
N PHE A 123 -9.67 12.44 8.11
CA PHE A 123 -8.74 11.68 8.95
C PHE A 123 -7.71 12.64 9.54
N LYS A 124 -7.62 12.67 10.87
CA LYS A 124 -6.62 13.50 11.56
C LYS A 124 -5.21 13.03 11.22
N ASN A 125 -4.27 13.96 11.00
CA ASN A 125 -2.89 13.66 10.61
C ASN A 125 -2.24 12.54 11.43
N ARG A 126 -2.32 12.68 12.76
CA ARG A 126 -1.77 11.72 13.72
C ARG A 126 -2.33 10.31 13.50
N MET A 127 -3.63 10.21 13.21
CA MET A 127 -4.29 8.93 12.95
C MET A 127 -3.83 8.31 11.63
N VAL A 128 -3.52 9.12 10.62
CA VAL A 128 -3.02 8.64 9.32
C VAL A 128 -1.68 7.91 9.49
N TYR A 129 -0.76 8.44 10.31
CA TYR A 129 0.48 7.74 10.68
C TYR A 129 0.22 6.48 11.50
N ASP A 130 -0.66 6.56 12.51
CA ASP A 130 -1.02 5.40 13.32
C ASP A 130 -1.63 4.27 12.47
N TYR A 131 -2.38 4.62 11.42
CA TYR A 131 -2.93 3.66 10.47
C TYR A 131 -1.86 2.97 9.64
N ARG A 132 -0.86 3.71 9.15
CA ARG A 132 0.30 3.12 8.47
C ARG A 132 1.05 2.14 9.37
N ILE A 133 1.41 2.56 10.58
CA ILE A 133 2.13 1.71 11.55
C ILE A 133 1.34 0.43 11.84
N LYS A 134 0.02 0.55 12.03
CA LYS A 134 -0.84 -0.62 12.24
C LYS A 134 -0.84 -1.55 11.03
N MET A 135 -0.91 -1.03 9.81
CA MET A 135 -0.84 -1.86 8.59
C MET A 135 0.50 -2.57 8.46
N GLU A 136 1.61 -1.86 8.69
CA GLU A 136 2.96 -2.44 8.68
C GLU A 136 3.12 -3.57 9.72
N ASN A 137 2.60 -3.36 10.94
CA ASN A 137 2.55 -4.42 11.96
C ASN A 137 1.73 -5.63 11.50
N ARG A 138 0.59 -5.43 10.84
CA ARG A 138 -0.21 -6.54 10.31
C ARG A 138 0.53 -7.28 9.20
N PHE A 139 1.22 -6.58 8.31
CA PHE A 139 2.08 -7.23 7.31
C PHE A 139 3.16 -8.08 7.96
N GLN A 140 3.77 -7.58 9.03
CA GLN A 140 4.82 -8.31 9.73
C GLN A 140 4.31 -9.53 10.50
N TYR A 141 3.19 -9.40 11.23
CA TYR A 141 2.80 -10.37 12.25
C TYR A 141 1.53 -11.18 11.92
N GLU A 142 0.72 -10.80 10.92
CA GLU A 142 -0.46 -11.55 10.49
C GLU A 142 -0.17 -12.32 9.18
N PRO A 143 0.00 -13.65 9.21
CA PRO A 143 0.25 -14.45 8.01
C PRO A 143 -0.84 -14.24 6.95
N GLY A 144 -0.43 -14.01 5.70
CA GLY A 144 -1.34 -13.81 4.55
C GLY A 144 -2.04 -12.44 4.50
N TYR A 145 -1.82 -11.55 5.47
CA TYR A 145 -2.47 -10.25 5.46
C TYR A 145 -1.93 -9.32 4.35
N GLU A 146 -0.64 -9.40 4.05
CA GLU A 146 -0.01 -8.66 2.94
C GLU A 146 -0.62 -9.06 1.59
N ASP A 147 -0.80 -10.35 1.33
CA ASP A 147 -1.44 -10.84 0.09
C ASP A 147 -2.89 -10.38 -0.02
N ARG A 148 -3.65 -10.41 1.09
CA ARG A 148 -5.01 -9.88 1.15
C ARG A 148 -5.03 -8.38 0.85
N TYR A 149 -4.10 -7.62 1.40
CA TYR A 149 -3.99 -6.19 1.14
C TYR A 149 -3.68 -5.90 -0.34
N GLU A 150 -2.71 -6.60 -0.93
CA GLU A 150 -2.36 -6.42 -2.35
C GLU A 150 -3.53 -6.78 -3.27
N ALA A 151 -4.31 -7.80 -2.95
CA ALA A 151 -5.55 -8.12 -3.67
C ALA A 151 -6.58 -6.99 -3.59
N ILE A 152 -6.81 -6.43 -2.39
CA ILE A 152 -7.73 -5.29 -2.19
C ILE A 152 -7.23 -4.06 -2.93
N LYS A 153 -5.95 -3.70 -2.78
CA LYS A 153 -5.30 -2.56 -3.44
C LYS A 153 -5.45 -2.67 -4.95
N LYS A 154 -5.17 -3.83 -5.53
CA LYS A 154 -5.31 -4.06 -6.98
C LYS A 154 -6.73 -3.76 -7.47
N GLU A 155 -7.75 -4.24 -6.76
CA GLU A 155 -9.15 -3.98 -7.12
C GLU A 155 -9.54 -2.51 -6.93
N VAL A 156 -9.11 -1.87 -5.82
CA VAL A 156 -9.37 -0.45 -5.56
C VAL A 156 -8.74 0.43 -6.63
N ILE A 157 -7.50 0.16 -7.03
CA ILE A 157 -6.79 0.93 -8.06
C ILE A 157 -7.46 0.73 -9.42
N LYS A 158 -7.82 -0.50 -9.78
CA LYS A 158 -8.57 -0.79 -11.01
C LYS A 158 -9.88 0.03 -11.10
N LEU A 159 -10.70 0.01 -10.05
CA LEU A 159 -11.92 0.82 -9.98
C LEU A 159 -11.65 2.34 -9.98
N SER A 160 -10.46 2.74 -9.55
CA SER A 160 -10.04 4.15 -9.55
C SER A 160 -9.57 4.59 -10.94
N GLU A 161 -9.10 3.68 -11.78
CA GLU A 161 -8.68 3.92 -13.17
C GLU A 161 -9.83 3.85 -14.19
N ASP A 162 -10.82 2.98 -13.98
CA ASP A 162 -11.88 2.64 -14.95
C ASP A 162 -12.98 3.71 -15.18
N ALA A 163 -12.86 4.93 -14.63
CA ALA A 163 -13.88 5.99 -14.85
C ALA A 163 -13.64 6.88 -16.09
N PHE A 164 -12.78 6.44 -17.02
CA PHE A 164 -12.54 7.10 -18.31
C PHE A 164 -12.76 6.16 -19.50
N VAL A 165 -13.72 5.24 -19.42
CA VAL A 165 -14.35 4.73 -20.65
C VAL A 165 -15.50 5.68 -20.93
N GLU A 166 -15.26 6.60 -21.87
CA GLU A 166 -16.27 7.47 -22.46
C GLU A 166 -17.57 6.69 -22.67
N ASP A 167 -18.67 7.21 -22.13
CA ASP A 167 -19.98 6.94 -22.69
C ASP A 167 -19.87 7.23 -24.20
N GLY A 168 -20.30 6.28 -25.03
CA GLY A 168 -20.18 6.33 -26.48
C GLY A 168 -21.02 7.42 -27.15
N SER A 169 -21.22 8.55 -26.48
CA SER A 169 -22.07 9.66 -26.87
C SER A 169 -21.31 10.89 -27.37
N GLY A 170 -19.96 10.91 -27.31
CA GLY A 170 -19.12 11.78 -28.15
C GLY A 170 -19.57 13.24 -28.26
N LYS A 171 -20.07 13.86 -27.18
CA LYS A 171 -20.50 15.25 -27.17
C LYS A 171 -19.95 16.00 -25.97
N LYS A 172 -19.21 17.08 -26.27
CA LYS A 172 -18.86 18.13 -25.31
C LYS A 172 -20.09 18.99 -25.03
N LEU A 173 -20.33 19.29 -23.76
CA LEU A 173 -20.94 20.55 -23.31
C LEU A 173 -19.87 21.33 -22.54
#